data_AF-A0A0B4E3Q5-F1
#
_entry.id   AF-A0A0B4E3Q5-F1
#
_cell.length_a   1.000
_cell.length_b   1.000
_cell.length_c   1.000
_cell.angle_alpha   90.00
_cell.angle_beta   90.00
_cell.angle_gamma   90.00
#
_symmetry.space_group_name_H-M   'P 1'
#
loop_
_entity.id
_entity.type
_entity.pdbx_description
1 polymer ?
#
loop_
_entity_poly.entity_id
_entity_poly.type
_entity_poly.pdbx_seq_one_letter_code
_entity_poly.pdbx_strand_id
1 'polypeptide(L)'
;MKRGLAAKIEELLMAAEYIFAYGNPNIILCERGIRTFETMTRNTVDINAIPLLKELTHLPILIDASHGTGKRSLVSPVTLAAVVAGADGAMVEIHEHPSCALSDGAQSLDFEMFDILVQNLKKILAVREELL
;
A
#
# COMPACT_ATOMS: atom_id res chain seq x y z
N MET A 1 0.39 2.11 11.06
CA MET A 1 0.24 0.68 11.42
C MET A 1 0.00 -0.14 10.16
N LYS A 2 0.86 -1.13 9.89
CA LYS A 2 0.69 -2.06 8.77
C LYS A 2 -0.26 -3.19 9.14
N ARG A 3 -1.09 -3.65 8.20
CA ARG A 3 -1.92 -4.85 8.37
C ARG A 3 -1.06 -6.08 8.61
N GLY A 4 -1.47 -6.94 9.54
CA GLY A 4 -0.78 -8.21 9.80
C GLY A 4 -0.87 -9.17 8.62
N LEU A 5 0.09 -10.10 8.50
CA LEU A 5 0.25 -11.01 7.36
C LEU A 5 -1.01 -11.80 6.98
N ALA A 6 -1.87 -12.12 7.94
CA ALA A 6 -3.12 -12.83 7.71
C ALA A 6 -4.28 -12.17 8.47
N ALA A 7 -4.11 -10.92 8.91
CA ALA A 7 -5.10 -10.25 9.73
C ALA A 7 -6.36 -9.95 8.91
N LYS A 8 -7.52 -10.21 9.50
CA LYS A 8 -8.80 -9.70 8.99
C LYS A 8 -8.86 -8.18 9.14
N ILE A 9 -9.78 -7.55 8.41
CA ILE A 9 -10.02 -6.10 8.52
C ILE A 9 -10.46 -5.73 9.94
N GLU A 10 -11.32 -6.53 10.55
CA GLU A 10 -11.72 -6.34 11.95
C GLU A 10 -10.52 -6.36 12.91
N GLU A 11 -9.61 -7.32 12.75
CA GLU A 11 -8.41 -7.43 13.59
C GLU A 11 -7.46 -6.22 13.40
N LEU A 12 -7.35 -5.72 12.16
CA LEU A 12 -6.63 -4.47 11.87
C LEU A 12 -7.29 -3.28 12.59
N LEU A 13 -8.61 -3.13 12.52
CA LEU A 13 -9.32 -2.04 13.18
C LEU A 13 -9.24 -2.13 14.70
N MET A 14 -9.36 -3.32 15.28
CA MET A 14 -9.20 -3.53 16.73
C MET A 14 -7.78 -3.23 17.19
N ALA A 15 -6.76 -3.55 16.39
CA ALA A 15 -5.38 -3.15 16.70
C ALA A 15 -5.19 -1.63 16.64
N ALA A 16 -5.84 -0.93 15.70
CA ALA A 16 -5.85 0.52 15.65
C ALA A 16 -6.54 1.12 16.87
N GLU A 17 -7.71 0.58 17.24
CA GLU A 17 -8.48 0.99 18.41
C GLU A 17 -7.67 0.84 19.69
N TYR A 18 -6.85 -0.21 19.79
CA TYR A 18 -5.95 -0.39 20.91
C TYR A 18 -4.94 0.76 21.03
N ILE A 19 -4.42 1.31 19.93
CA ILE A 19 -3.53 2.48 20.00
C ILE A 19 -4.32 3.73 20.38
N PHE A 20 -5.51 3.89 19.80
CA PHE A 20 -6.39 5.04 20.03
C PHE A 20 -6.84 5.12 21.51
N ALA A 21 -7.27 4.00 22.09
CA ALA A 21 -7.77 3.91 23.46
C ALA A 21 -6.72 4.31 24.51
N TYR A 22 -5.42 4.19 24.20
CA TYR A 22 -4.32 4.64 25.05
C TYR A 22 -3.88 6.09 24.77
N GLY A 23 -4.71 6.84 24.04
CA GLY A 23 -4.60 8.30 23.91
C GLY A 23 -3.84 8.79 22.69
N ASN A 24 -3.51 7.93 21.71
CA ASN A 24 -2.86 8.36 20.48
C ASN A 24 -3.80 8.24 19.26
N PRO A 25 -4.43 9.34 18.82
CA PRO A 25 -5.31 9.33 17.65
C PRO A 25 -4.56 9.38 16.31
N ASN A 26 -3.25 9.63 16.32
CA ASN A 26 -2.46 9.86 15.11
C ASN A 26 -2.03 8.54 14.47
N ILE A 27 -3.02 7.84 13.89
CA ILE A 27 -2.86 6.52 13.30
C ILE A 27 -3.07 6.61 11.79
N ILE A 28 -2.15 6.05 11.03
CA ILE A 28 -2.29 5.82 9.59
C ILE A 28 -2.32 4.32 9.38
N LEU A 29 -3.36 3.80 8.73
CA LEU A 29 -3.43 2.39 8.35
C LEU A 29 -2.65 2.15 7.07
N CYS A 30 -2.09 0.94 6.90
CA CYS A 30 -1.35 0.58 5.69
C CYS A 30 -1.68 -0.84 5.27
N GLU A 31 -2.38 -0.96 4.13
CA GLU A 31 -2.58 -2.22 3.43
C GLU A 31 -1.26 -2.62 2.74
N ARG A 32 -0.88 -3.89 2.87
CA ARG A 32 0.45 -4.39 2.45
C ARG A 32 0.42 -5.84 1.99
N GLY A 33 -0.76 -6.31 1.61
CA GLY A 33 -1.06 -7.67 1.20
C GLY A 33 -1.18 -8.67 2.34
N ILE A 34 -2.06 -9.64 2.11
CA ILE A 34 -2.31 -10.79 2.97
C ILE A 34 -1.72 -12.07 2.37
N ARG A 35 -1.38 -13.03 3.22
CA ARG A 35 -0.93 -14.35 2.82
C ARG A 35 -2.11 -15.14 2.25
N THR A 36 -1.89 -15.74 1.10
CA THR A 36 -2.85 -16.62 0.43
C THR A 36 -2.14 -17.88 -0.07
N PHE A 37 -2.80 -18.67 -0.90
CA PHE A 37 -2.22 -19.82 -1.59
C PHE A 37 -1.43 -19.43 -2.85
N GLU A 38 -1.53 -18.18 -3.32
CA GLU A 38 -0.80 -17.71 -4.50
C GLU A 38 0.70 -17.68 -4.22
N THR A 39 1.50 -18.09 -5.21
CA THR A 39 2.95 -18.26 -5.08
C THR A 39 3.75 -17.29 -5.96
N MET A 40 3.10 -16.68 -6.95
CA MET A 40 3.73 -15.76 -7.89
C MET A 40 3.86 -14.35 -7.33
N THR A 41 3.25 -14.01 -6.20
CA THR A 41 3.50 -12.76 -5.47
C THR A 41 3.81 -13.05 -4.01
N ARG A 42 4.57 -12.16 -3.35
CA ARG A 42 4.96 -12.35 -1.94
C ARG A 42 3.74 -12.39 -1.02
N ASN A 43 2.77 -11.53 -1.27
CA ASN A 43 1.44 -11.52 -0.68
C ASN A 43 0.41 -11.23 -1.78
N THR A 44 -0.87 -11.41 -1.49
CA THR A 44 -1.96 -10.91 -2.33
C THR A 44 -2.40 -9.57 -1.79
N VAL A 45 -2.22 -8.49 -2.57
CA VAL A 45 -2.70 -7.16 -2.19
C VAL A 45 -4.22 -7.15 -2.21
N ASP A 46 -4.82 -6.90 -1.05
CA ASP A 46 -6.27 -6.85 -0.87
C ASP A 46 -6.76 -5.43 -1.18
N ILE A 47 -6.97 -5.13 -2.48
CA ILE A 47 -7.44 -3.81 -2.92
C ILE A 47 -8.82 -3.49 -2.34
N ASN A 48 -9.66 -4.49 -2.08
CA ASN A 48 -10.99 -4.29 -1.50
C ASN A 48 -10.91 -3.68 -0.10
N ALA A 49 -9.83 -3.94 0.65
CA ALA A 49 -9.64 -3.38 1.98
C ALA A 49 -9.56 -1.86 1.97
N ILE A 50 -9.07 -1.24 0.88
CA ILE A 50 -8.89 0.21 0.80
C ILE A 50 -10.25 0.94 0.88
N PRO A 51 -11.19 0.76 -0.07
CA PRO A 51 -12.49 1.44 0.00
C PRO A 51 -13.30 0.99 1.22
N LEU A 52 -13.25 -0.29 1.61
CA LEU A 52 -13.96 -0.77 2.78
C LEU A 52 -13.46 -0.11 4.08
N LEU A 53 -12.16 0.10 4.24
CA LEU A 53 -11.63 0.85 5.38
C LEU A 53 -12.06 2.31 5.35
N LYS A 54 -12.17 2.95 4.18
CA LYS A 54 -12.71 4.31 4.06
C LYS A 54 -14.17 4.41 4.51
N GLU A 55 -14.96 3.35 4.38
CA GLU A 55 -16.32 3.29 4.91
C GLU A 55 -16.36 3.08 6.43
N LEU A 56 -15.46 2.24 6.94
CA LEU A 56 -15.48 1.80 8.34
C LEU A 56 -14.72 2.71 9.31
N THR A 57 -13.82 3.56 8.82
CA THR A 57 -13.02 4.42 9.67
C THR A 57 -12.67 5.76 9.01
N HIS A 58 -12.40 6.77 9.85
CA HIS A 58 -11.92 8.08 9.44
C HIS A 58 -10.38 8.14 9.32
N LEU A 59 -9.67 7.07 9.66
CA LEU A 59 -8.20 7.06 9.62
C LEU A 59 -7.68 7.09 8.18
N PRO A 60 -6.54 7.76 7.90
CA PRO A 60 -5.91 7.68 6.59
C PRO A 60 -5.42 6.26 6.26
N ILE A 61 -5.56 5.85 5.00
CA ILE A 61 -5.15 4.53 4.51
C ILE A 61 -4.09 4.66 3.42
N LEU A 62 -2.91 4.08 3.66
CA LEU A 62 -1.84 3.96 2.68
C LEU A 62 -1.80 2.57 2.07
N ILE A 63 -1.17 2.47 0.89
CA ILE A 63 -0.80 1.21 0.26
C ILE A 63 0.73 1.00 0.27
N ASP A 64 1.16 -0.23 0.53
CA ASP A 64 2.55 -0.69 0.32
C ASP A 64 2.56 -1.82 -0.72
N ALA A 65 2.69 -1.43 -1.99
CA ALA A 65 2.76 -2.38 -3.10
C ALA A 65 4.12 -3.09 -3.18
N SER A 66 5.18 -2.49 -2.60
CA SER A 66 6.54 -3.05 -2.61
C SER A 66 6.55 -4.38 -1.85
N HIS A 67 6.14 -4.36 -0.58
CA HIS A 67 6.06 -5.58 0.24
C HIS A 67 4.81 -6.41 -0.08
N GLY A 68 3.73 -5.77 -0.53
CA GLY A 68 2.51 -6.45 -0.92
C GLY A 68 2.74 -7.41 -2.09
N THR A 69 3.41 -6.95 -3.14
CA THR A 69 3.66 -7.78 -4.32
C THR A 69 5.00 -8.52 -4.24
N GLY A 70 6.03 -7.90 -3.64
CA GLY A 70 7.41 -8.39 -3.65
C GLY A 70 8.05 -8.40 -5.05
N LYS A 71 7.50 -7.65 -6.01
CA LYS A 71 7.96 -7.63 -7.41
C LYS A 71 7.99 -6.21 -7.96
N ARG A 72 9.18 -5.74 -8.37
CA ARG A 72 9.39 -4.38 -8.90
C ARG A 72 8.40 -4.00 -10.01
N SER A 73 8.18 -4.90 -10.96
CA SER A 73 7.27 -4.69 -12.10
C SER A 73 5.81 -4.48 -11.70
N LEU A 74 5.41 -4.90 -10.49
CA LEU A 74 4.04 -4.77 -9.99
C LEU A 74 3.87 -3.57 -9.07
N VAL A 75 4.95 -2.96 -8.58
CA VAL A 75 4.87 -1.85 -7.62
C VAL A 75 4.08 -0.68 -8.19
N SER A 76 4.46 -0.18 -9.37
CA SER A 76 3.78 0.96 -9.99
C SER A 76 2.31 0.69 -10.33
N PRO A 77 1.93 -0.36 -11.08
CA PRO A 77 0.53 -0.56 -11.44
C PRO A 77 -0.38 -0.81 -10.22
N VAL A 78 0.09 -1.57 -9.22
CA VAL A 78 -0.71 -1.83 -8.01
C VAL A 78 -0.85 -0.58 -7.14
N THR A 79 0.20 0.24 -7.07
CA THR A 79 0.12 1.55 -6.37
C THR A 79 -0.91 2.46 -7.01
N LEU A 80 -0.92 2.57 -8.35
CA LEU A 80 -1.89 3.39 -9.06
C LEU A 80 -3.32 2.86 -8.85
N ALA A 81 -3.52 1.54 -8.93
CA ALA A 81 -4.82 0.91 -8.68
C ALA A 81 -5.34 1.20 -7.26
N ALA A 82 -4.48 1.11 -6.25
CA ALA A 82 -4.83 1.43 -4.87
C ALA A 82 -5.19 2.91 -4.67
N VAL A 83 -4.50 3.83 -5.34
CA VAL A 83 -4.84 5.26 -5.32
C VAL A 83 -6.20 5.51 -5.96
N VAL A 84 -6.51 4.87 -7.09
CA VAL A 84 -7.85 4.93 -7.70
C VAL A 84 -8.91 4.36 -6.74
N ALA A 85 -8.59 3.25 -6.06
CA ALA A 85 -9.50 2.60 -5.11
C ALA A 85 -9.76 3.40 -3.83
N GLY A 86 -9.06 4.50 -3.59
CA GLY A 86 -9.34 5.39 -2.46
C GLY A 86 -8.18 5.62 -1.49
N ALA A 87 -7.00 5.03 -1.72
CA ALA A 87 -5.86 5.20 -0.82
C ALA A 87 -5.47 6.69 -0.73
N ASP A 88 -5.11 7.12 0.48
CA ASP A 88 -4.69 8.48 0.81
C ASP A 88 -3.20 8.72 0.51
N GLY A 89 -2.45 7.65 0.20
CA GLY A 89 -1.07 7.72 -0.22
C GLY A 89 -0.44 6.34 -0.40
N ALA A 90 0.85 6.32 -0.72
CA ALA A 90 1.60 5.11 -1.01
C ALA A 90 2.97 5.13 -0.33
N MET A 91 3.41 3.96 0.11
CA MET A 91 4.77 3.71 0.60
C MET A 91 5.51 2.83 -0.41
N VAL A 92 6.64 3.33 -0.90
CA VAL A 92 7.39 2.74 -2.02
C VAL A 92 8.86 2.59 -1.63
N GLU A 93 9.44 1.43 -1.91
CA GLU A 93 10.88 1.20 -1.72
C GLU A 93 11.64 1.63 -2.97
N ILE A 94 12.73 2.37 -2.76
CA ILE A 94 13.56 2.93 -3.81
C ILE A 94 15.02 2.69 -3.46
N HIS A 95 15.83 2.33 -4.44
CA HIS A 95 17.27 2.18 -4.30
C HIS A 95 17.95 2.55 -5.61
N GLU A 96 19.07 3.28 -5.57
CA GLU A 96 19.79 3.71 -6.79
C GLU A 96 20.20 2.52 -7.67
N HIS A 97 20.66 1.45 -7.03
CA HIS A 97 21.06 0.19 -7.68
C HIS A 97 20.36 -1.02 -7.06
N PRO A 98 19.08 -1.30 -7.39
CA PRO A 98 18.31 -2.33 -6.70
C PRO A 98 18.94 -3.73 -6.71
N SER A 99 19.80 -4.04 -7.70
CA SER A 99 20.51 -5.31 -7.82
C SER A 99 21.55 -5.56 -6.72
N CYS A 100 22.09 -4.52 -6.08
CA CYS A 100 23.08 -4.64 -4.99
C CYS A 100 22.52 -4.28 -3.61
N ALA A 101 21.22 -4.03 -3.50
CA ALA A 101 20.58 -3.73 -2.23
C ALA A 101 20.74 -4.90 -1.24
N LEU A 102 21.09 -4.60 0.01
CA LEU A 102 21.28 -5.61 1.07
C LEU A 102 19.97 -6.27 1.52
N SER A 103 18.85 -5.60 1.27
CA SER A 103 17.51 -6.10 1.54
C SER A 103 16.59 -5.65 0.42
N ASP A 104 15.63 -6.51 0.06
CA ASP A 104 14.43 -6.09 -0.68
C ASP A 104 14.67 -5.41 -2.05
N GLY A 105 15.83 -5.69 -2.65
CA GLY A 105 16.20 -5.21 -3.98
C GLY A 105 15.24 -5.66 -5.08
N ALA A 106 14.63 -6.85 -4.95
CA ALA A 106 13.72 -7.42 -5.96
C ALA A 106 12.44 -6.62 -6.18
N GLN A 107 11.98 -5.84 -5.20
CA GLN A 107 10.83 -4.95 -5.32
C GLN A 107 11.17 -3.46 -5.36
N SER A 108 12.36 -3.07 -4.92
CA SER A 108 12.78 -1.67 -4.91
C SER A 108 12.83 -1.10 -6.33
N LEU A 109 12.19 0.04 -6.55
CA LEU A 109 12.32 0.82 -7.79
C LEU A 109 13.71 1.47 -7.84
N ASP A 110 14.21 1.74 -9.04
CA ASP A 110 15.29 2.72 -9.21
C ASP A 110 14.70 4.14 -9.32
N PHE A 111 15.57 5.14 -9.44
CA PHE A 111 15.15 6.54 -9.49
C PHE A 111 14.31 6.88 -10.72
N GLU A 112 14.66 6.33 -11.89
CA GLU A 112 13.90 6.57 -13.12
C GLU A 112 12.49 5.97 -13.02
N MET A 113 12.37 4.74 -12.53
CA MET A 113 11.08 4.10 -12.30
C MET A 113 10.23 4.84 -11.27
N PHE A 114 10.84 5.37 -10.22
CA PHE A 114 10.13 6.16 -9.22
C PHE A 114 9.63 7.50 -9.79
N ASP A 115 10.45 8.20 -10.58
CA ASP A 115 10.04 9.44 -11.26
C ASP A 115 8.84 9.20 -12.17
N ILE A 116 8.85 8.10 -12.93
CA ILE A 116 7.71 7.67 -13.76
C ILE A 116 6.47 7.41 -12.91
N LEU A 117 6.62 6.72 -11.77
CA LEU A 117 5.50 6.47 -10.85
C LEU A 117 4.90 7.79 -10.33
N VAL A 118 5.72 8.74 -9.88
CA VAL A 118 5.26 10.05 -9.41
C VAL A 118 4.53 10.83 -10.49
N GLN A 119 5.03 10.82 -11.73
CA GLN A 119 4.35 11.46 -12.86
C GLN A 119 2.98 10.81 -13.14
N ASN A 120 2.89 9.48 -13.08
CA ASN A 120 1.64 8.78 -13.32
C ASN A 120 0.64 8.96 -12.18
N LEU A 121 1.10 9.04 -10.93
CA LEU A 121 0.26 9.36 -9.77
C LEU A 121 -0.42 10.72 -9.93
N LYS A 122 0.31 11.75 -10.37
CA LYS A 122 -0.28 13.08 -10.63
C LYS A 122 -1.42 13.01 -11.66
N LYS A 123 -1.22 12.23 -12.74
CA LYS A 123 -2.24 12.04 -13.77
C LYS A 123 -3.46 11.28 -13.24
N ILE A 124 -3.23 10.20 -12.50
CA ILE A 124 -4.29 9.37 -11.94
C ILE A 124 -5.11 10.11 -10.88
N LEU A 125 -4.49 10.97 -10.08
CA LEU A 125 -5.22 11.79 -9.11
C LEU A 125 -6.22 12.73 -9.80
N ALA A 126 -5.81 13.40 -10.87
CA ALA A 126 -6.72 14.24 -11.66
C ALA A 126 -7.90 13.43 -12.22
N VAL A 127 -7.64 12.23 -12.77
CA VAL A 127 -8.69 11.34 -13.29
C VAL A 127 -9.62 10.84 -12.18
N ARG A 128 -9.08 10.53 -10.99
CA ARG A 128 -9.89 10.06 -9.86
C ARG A 128 -10.90 11.12 -9.41
N GLU A 129 -10.47 12.39 -9.35
CA GLU A 129 -11.35 13.52 -8.99
C GLU A 129 -12.47 13.77 -10.01
N GLU A 130 -12.27 13.37 -11.28
CA GLU A 130 -13.32 13.47 -12.30
C GLU A 130 -14.34 12.33 -12.26
N LEU A 131 -13.95 11.16 -11.75
CA LEU A 131 -14.78 9.94 -11.77
C LEU A 131 -15.59 9.70 -10.49
N LEU A 132 -15.17 10.26 -9.34
CA LEU A 132 -15.72 10.00 -8.01
C LEU A 132 -15.97 11.31 -7.25
#